data_AF-A0A520HL89-F1
#
_entry.id   AF-A0A520HL89-F1
#
_cell.length_a   1.000
_cell.length_b   1.000
_cell.length_c   1.000
_cell.angle_alpha   90.00
_cell.angle_beta   90.00
_cell.angle_gamma   90.00
#
_symmetry.space_group_name_H-M   'P 1'
#
loop_
_entity.id
_entity.type
_entity.pdbx_description
1 polymer ?
#
loop_
_entity_poly.entity_id
_entity_poly.type
_entity_poly.pdbx_seq_one_letter_code
_entity_poly.pdbx_strand_id
1 'polypeptide(L)'
;MTDLATEAAAAGLQVEWKDADGRQHRVDDAVLRAVLDTLDTRVDGVPFVTGDTGRPIATSVEPGAARLILEDGTTRAVTIAADGTIPAIAEPGYHRLDTATGAITLAIAPPRCVAPPPGHGWGPAVQIPALRGSRPA
;
A
#
# COMPACT_ATOMS: atom_id res chain seq x y z
N MET A 1 23.95 4.05 20.83
CA MET A 1 22.71 3.37 21.23
C MET A 1 21.57 4.23 20.78
N THR A 2 20.78 3.78 19.81
CA THR A 2 19.63 4.53 19.31
C THR A 2 18.56 4.55 20.41
N ASP A 3 17.89 5.69 20.58
CA ASP A 3 16.78 5.81 21.52
C ASP A 3 15.60 4.92 21.08
N LEU A 4 14.93 4.25 22.03
CA LEU A 4 13.85 3.31 21.76
C LEU A 4 12.71 3.95 20.96
N ALA A 5 12.40 5.22 21.23
CA ALA A 5 11.38 5.94 20.48
C ALA A 5 11.79 6.17 19.02
N THR A 6 13.09 6.34 18.74
CA THR A 6 13.62 6.49 17.38
C THR A 6 13.56 5.16 16.61
N GLU A 7 13.89 4.05 17.27
CA GLU A 7 13.75 2.71 16.69
C GLU A 7 12.28 2.37 16.39
N ALA A 8 11.38 2.63 17.34
CA ALA A 8 9.95 2.47 17.14
C ALA A 8 9.43 3.30 15.96
N ALA A 9 9.83 4.57 15.87
CA ALA A 9 9.43 5.44 14.75
C ALA A 9 9.97 4.93 13.40
N ALA A 10 11.22 4.44 13.36
CA ALA A 10 11.80 3.86 12.15
C ALA A 10 11.08 2.59 11.68
N ALA A 11 10.52 1.81 12.61
CA ALA A 11 9.68 0.66 12.33
C ALA A 11 8.22 1.03 11.97
N GLY A 12 7.87 2.32 11.93
CA GLY A 12 6.53 2.81 11.63
C GLY A 12 5.55 2.78 12.81
N LEU A 13 6.05 2.62 14.05
CA LEU A 13 5.22 2.63 15.24
C LEU A 13 4.92 4.06 15.70
N GLN A 14 3.64 4.30 16.01
CA GLN A 14 3.18 5.55 16.61
C GLN A 14 3.39 5.50 18.13
N VAL A 15 4.38 6.24 18.63
CA VAL A 15 4.75 6.29 20.06
C VAL A 15 3.77 7.12 20.89
N GLU A 16 3.19 8.17 20.30
CA GLU A 16 2.24 9.08 20.94
C GLU A 16 0.95 9.14 20.14
N TRP A 17 -0.18 8.99 20.81
CA TRP A 17 -1.48 8.91 20.17
C TRP A 17 -2.56 9.55 21.01
N LYS A 18 -3.67 9.91 20.36
CA LYS A 18 -4.85 10.47 21.01
C LYS A 18 -5.96 9.42 21.06
N ASP A 19 -6.55 9.20 22.23
CA ASP A 19 -7.67 8.27 22.37
C ASP A 19 -9.01 8.86 21.87
N ALA A 20 -10.05 8.04 21.93
CA ALA A 20 -11.40 8.40 21.52
C ALA A 20 -12.02 9.53 22.38
N ASP A 21 -11.57 9.69 23.63
CA ASP A 21 -11.97 10.77 24.54
C ASP A 21 -11.15 12.05 24.33
N GLY A 22 -10.18 12.02 23.41
CA GLY A 22 -9.31 13.15 23.11
C GLY A 22 -8.10 13.32 24.03
N ARG A 23 -7.81 12.35 24.90
CA ARG A 23 -6.64 12.39 25.79
C ARG A 23 -5.39 11.94 25.04
N GLN A 24 -4.28 12.62 25.31
CA GLN A 24 -2.98 12.24 24.78
C GLN A 24 -2.39 11.12 25.62
N HIS A 25 -1.84 10.12 24.96
CA HIS A 25 -1.20 8.96 25.54
C HIS A 25 0.16 8.73 24.91
N ARG A 26 1.05 8.12 25.69
CA ARG A 26 2.35 7.62 25.22
C ARG A 26 2.38 6.11 25.46
N VAL A 27 2.89 5.36 24.50
CA VAL A 27 3.06 3.91 24.63
C VAL A 27 4.21 3.64 25.60
N ASP A 28 3.98 2.75 26.57
CA ASP A 28 5.02 2.33 27.52
C ASP A 28 6.18 1.62 26.81
N ASP A 29 7.41 1.88 27.27
CA ASP A 29 8.63 1.31 26.70
C ASP A 29 8.62 -0.23 26.65
N ALA A 30 8.01 -0.89 27.65
CA ALA A 30 7.90 -2.35 27.67
C ALA A 30 7.04 -2.87 26.52
N VAL A 31 5.97 -2.14 26.17
CA VAL A 31 5.09 -2.47 25.05
C VAL A 31 5.81 -2.21 23.72
N LEU A 32 6.53 -1.09 23.59
CA LEU A 32 7.32 -0.80 22.38
C LEU A 32 8.34 -1.90 22.10
N ARG A 33 9.10 -2.35 23.11
CA ARG A 33 10.04 -3.47 22.97
C ARG A 33 9.33 -4.75 22.55
N ALA A 34 8.24 -5.10 23.22
CA ALA A 34 7.50 -6.32 22.90
C ALA A 34 6.96 -6.31 21.46
N VAL A 35 6.47 -5.17 20.96
CA VAL A 35 6.03 -5.05 19.57
C VAL A 35 7.20 -5.14 18.61
N LEU A 36 8.29 -4.40 18.85
CA LEU A 36 9.50 -4.45 18.02
C LEU A 36 10.08 -5.87 17.91
N ASP A 37 10.11 -6.63 19.02
CA ASP A 37 10.59 -8.01 19.05
C ASP A 37 9.73 -8.96 18.18
N THR A 38 8.47 -8.59 17.89
CA THR A 38 7.55 -9.39 17.06
C THR A 38 7.53 -8.97 15.59
N LEU A 39 7.99 -7.75 15.28
CA LEU A 39 7.96 -7.23 13.92
C LEU A 39 9.16 -7.76 13.14
N ASP A 40 8.89 -8.34 11.96
CA ASP A 40 9.95 -8.53 10.97
C ASP A 40 10.17 -7.20 10.24
N THR A 41 11.22 -6.49 10.65
CA THR A 41 11.62 -5.22 10.04
C THR A 41 12.56 -5.41 8.84
N ARG A 42 12.89 -6.67 8.50
CA ARG A 42 13.67 -6.98 7.30
C ARG A 42 12.79 -6.85 6.08
N VAL A 43 13.33 -6.17 5.06
CA VAL A 43 12.68 -6.05 3.76
C VAL A 43 13.29 -7.09 2.82
N ASP A 44 12.89 -8.35 2.99
CA ASP A 44 13.29 -9.47 2.12
C ASP A 44 12.15 -9.75 1.12
N GLY A 45 12.33 -9.47 -0.19
CA GLY A 45 11.29 -9.79 -1.19
C GLY A 45 11.43 -9.14 -2.57
N VAL A 46 10.56 -9.56 -3.48
CA VAL A 46 10.37 -8.89 -4.78
C VAL A 46 9.74 -7.52 -4.51
N PRO A 47 10.31 -6.41 -5.01
CA PRO A 47 9.78 -5.09 -4.70
C PRO A 47 8.33 -4.98 -5.21
N PHE A 48 7.48 -4.36 -4.39
CA PHE A 48 6.10 -4.04 -4.73
C PHE A 48 5.91 -2.54 -4.55
N VAL A 49 5.51 -1.87 -5.62
CA VAL A 49 5.39 -0.41 -5.66
C VAL A 49 3.97 -0.05 -6.03
N THR A 50 3.35 0.83 -5.24
CA THR A 50 2.04 1.39 -5.56
C THR A 50 2.20 2.78 -6.18
N GLY A 51 1.33 3.11 -7.12
CA GLY A 51 1.26 4.46 -7.71
C GLY A 51 -0.15 4.82 -8.14
N ASP A 52 -0.34 6.08 -8.52
CA ASP A 52 -1.60 6.56 -9.10
C ASP A 52 -1.50 6.60 -10.62
N THR A 53 -2.59 6.30 -11.31
CA THR A 53 -2.68 6.49 -12.76
C THR A 53 -2.32 7.92 -13.16
N GLY A 54 -1.52 8.08 -14.22
CA GLY A 54 -1.16 9.39 -14.77
C GLY A 54 -0.12 10.17 -13.95
N ARG A 55 0.43 9.59 -12.87
CA ARG A 55 1.54 10.18 -12.11
C ARG A 55 2.84 9.38 -12.31
N PRO A 56 4.02 10.03 -12.30
CA PRO A 56 5.30 9.34 -12.24
C PRO A 56 5.37 8.39 -11.03
N ILE A 57 6.03 7.25 -11.20
CA ILE A 57 6.08 6.19 -10.18
C ILE A 57 7.50 6.10 -9.63
N ALA A 58 7.66 6.24 -8.31
CA ALA A 58 8.94 6.07 -7.63
C ALA A 58 9.17 4.60 -7.31
N THR A 59 10.28 4.00 -7.79
CA THR A 59 10.47 2.54 -7.78
C THR A 59 11.62 2.04 -6.92
N SER A 60 12.39 2.95 -6.30
CA SER A 60 13.56 2.66 -5.43
C SER A 60 14.64 1.80 -6.08
N VAL A 61 14.61 1.62 -7.40
CA VAL A 61 15.59 0.84 -8.16
C VAL A 61 16.55 1.72 -8.92
N GLU A 62 17.70 1.13 -9.24
CA GLU A 62 18.79 1.80 -9.92
C GLU A 62 18.36 2.39 -11.28
N PRO A 63 18.83 3.62 -11.61
CA PRO A 63 18.58 4.24 -12.90
C PRO A 63 19.04 3.38 -14.08
N GLY A 64 18.33 3.44 -15.20
CA GLY A 64 18.71 2.71 -16.41
C GLY A 64 17.53 2.23 -17.25
N ALA A 65 17.85 1.46 -18.29
CA ALA A 65 16.85 0.87 -19.17
C ALA A 65 16.09 -0.25 -18.44
N ALA A 66 14.77 -0.26 -18.62
CA ALA A 66 13.87 -1.26 -18.07
C ALA A 66 12.75 -1.58 -19.07
N ARG A 67 12.06 -2.69 -18.81
CA ARG A 67 10.93 -3.16 -19.62
C ARG A 67 9.68 -3.21 -18.76
N LEU A 68 8.70 -2.39 -19.10
CA LEU A 68 7.37 -2.40 -18.48
C LEU A 68 6.49 -3.40 -19.22
N ILE A 69 5.90 -4.35 -18.49
CA ILE A 69 4.86 -5.26 -18.96
C ILE A 69 3.57 -4.86 -18.25
N LEU A 70 2.60 -4.37 -19.00
CA LEU A 70 1.27 -4.02 -18.49
C LEU A 70 0.47 -5.29 -18.17
N GLU A 71 -0.64 -5.12 -17.47
CA GLU A 71 -1.49 -6.23 -17.01
C GLU A 71 -2.08 -7.02 -18.19
N ASP A 72 -2.35 -6.33 -19.30
CA ASP A 72 -2.84 -6.93 -20.55
C ASP A 72 -1.75 -7.68 -21.33
N GLY A 73 -0.51 -7.69 -20.85
CA GLY A 73 0.66 -8.28 -21.51
C GLY A 73 1.39 -7.33 -22.48
N THR A 74 0.86 -6.13 -22.72
CA THR A 74 1.51 -5.13 -23.57
C THR A 74 2.86 -4.73 -22.97
N THR A 75 3.89 -4.71 -23.81
CA THR A 75 5.26 -4.40 -23.38
C THR A 75 5.71 -3.04 -23.89
N ARG A 76 6.35 -2.25 -23.04
CA ARG A 76 6.92 -0.92 -23.34
C ARG A 76 8.35 -0.84 -22.82
N ALA A 77 9.27 -0.30 -23.61
CA ALA A 77 10.59 0.09 -23.12
C ALA A 77 10.45 1.38 -22.31
N VAL A 78 11.06 1.44 -21.13
CA VAL A 78 11.05 2.61 -20.25
C VAL A 78 12.44 2.85 -19.69
N THR A 79 12.70 4.09 -19.26
CA THR A 79 13.93 4.45 -18.57
C THR A 79 13.58 4.85 -17.15
N ILE A 80 14.26 4.22 -16.19
CA ILE A 80 14.27 4.67 -14.80
C ILE A 80 15.20 5.88 -14.74
N ALA A 81 14.66 7.02 -14.34
CA ALA A 81 15.38 8.28 -14.23
C ALA A 81 16.40 8.25 -13.08
N ALA A 82 17.27 9.26 -13.04
CA ALA A 82 18.33 9.37 -12.03
C ALA A 82 17.80 9.41 -10.58
N ASP A 83 16.56 9.83 -10.38
CA ASP A 83 15.86 9.87 -9.10
C ASP A 83 15.05 8.58 -8.80
N GLY A 84 15.21 7.53 -9.60
CA GLY A 84 14.50 6.26 -9.42
C GLY A 84 13.04 6.27 -9.88
N THR A 85 12.60 7.32 -10.59
CA THR A 85 11.23 7.41 -11.12
C THR A 85 11.11 6.82 -12.52
N ILE A 86 9.96 6.26 -12.82
CA ILE A 86 9.55 5.89 -14.19
C ILE A 86 8.41 6.78 -14.68
N PRO A 87 8.20 6.90 -16.01
CA PRO A 87 7.05 7.60 -16.57
C PRO A 87 5.72 7.07 -16.03
N ALA A 88 4.70 7.92 -16.09
CA ALA A 88 3.36 7.57 -15.66
C ALA A 88 2.75 6.41 -16.47
N ILE A 89 1.92 5.61 -15.80
CA ILE A 89 1.10 4.57 -16.42
C ILE A 89 -0.35 5.06 -16.40
N ALA A 90 -1.04 4.98 -17.55
CA ALA A 90 -2.40 5.50 -17.68
C ALA A 90 -3.45 4.46 -17.25
N GLU A 91 -3.12 3.20 -17.44
CA GLU A 91 -3.95 2.05 -17.16
C GLU A 91 -3.88 1.70 -15.67
N PRO A 92 -5.00 1.60 -14.93
CA PRO A 92 -4.98 1.01 -13.60
C PRO A 92 -4.76 -0.49 -13.71
N GLY A 93 -4.12 -1.09 -12.70
CA GLY A 93 -3.89 -2.53 -12.70
C GLY A 93 -2.60 -2.96 -12.02
N TYR A 94 -2.31 -4.26 -12.16
CA TYR A 94 -1.07 -4.88 -11.72
C TYR A 94 -0.13 -5.07 -12.92
N HIS A 95 0.97 -4.34 -12.92
CA HIS A 95 1.99 -4.38 -13.98
C HIS A 95 3.30 -4.91 -13.43
N ARG A 96 4.26 -5.15 -14.32
CA ARG A 96 5.58 -5.66 -13.98
C ARG A 96 6.66 -4.78 -14.62
N LEU A 97 7.64 -4.36 -13.83
CA LEU A 97 8.83 -3.68 -14.32
C LEU A 97 10.02 -4.63 -14.24
N ASP A 98 10.53 -5.06 -15.39
CA ASP A 98 11.75 -5.84 -15.49
C ASP A 98 12.95 -4.89 -15.60
N THR A 99 13.85 -4.96 -14.62
CA THR A 99 15.09 -4.19 -14.54
C THR A 99 16.30 -5.10 -14.73
N ALA A 100 17.51 -4.53 -14.71
CA ALA A 100 18.74 -5.32 -14.75
C ALA A 100 18.96 -6.19 -13.49
N THR A 101 18.40 -5.78 -12.35
CA THR A 101 18.62 -6.43 -11.04
C THR A 101 17.47 -7.32 -10.60
N GLY A 102 16.32 -7.26 -11.27
CA GLY A 102 15.18 -8.11 -10.95
C GLY A 102 13.89 -7.62 -11.59
N ALA A 103 12.77 -8.12 -11.09
CA ALA A 103 11.45 -7.64 -11.49
C ALA A 103 10.73 -7.03 -10.29
N ILE A 104 9.87 -6.06 -10.56
CA ILE A 104 9.06 -5.36 -9.56
C ILE A 104 7.60 -5.48 -9.97
N THR A 105 6.72 -5.68 -9.00
CA THR A 105 5.27 -5.54 -9.24
C THR A 105 4.85 -4.10 -9.01
N LEU A 106 4.13 -3.51 -9.98
CA LEU A 106 3.56 -2.18 -9.87
C LEU A 106 2.04 -2.31 -9.72
N ALA A 107 1.47 -1.77 -8.65
CA ALA A 107 0.01 -1.66 -8.48
C ALA A 107 -0.42 -0.21 -8.71
N ILE A 108 -1.06 0.04 -9.85
CA ILE A 108 -1.47 1.38 -10.27
C ILE A 108 -2.95 1.56 -9.99
N ALA A 109 -3.26 2.44 -9.04
CA ALA A 109 -4.61 2.72 -8.59
C ALA A 109 -5.21 3.93 -9.33
N PRO A 110 -6.52 3.89 -9.65
CA PRO A 110 -7.25 5.11 -10.00
C PRO A 110 -7.23 6.10 -8.83
N PRO A 111 -7.31 7.41 -9.10
CA PRO A 111 -7.23 8.44 -8.06
C PRO A 111 -8.44 8.46 -7.11
N ARG A 112 -9.53 7.78 -7.48
CA ARG A 112 -10.76 7.68 -6.68
C ARG A 112 -11.38 6.29 -6.85
N CYS A 113 -11.98 5.79 -5.79
CA CYS A 113 -12.88 4.64 -5.85
C CYS A 113 -14.08 4.96 -6.77
N VAL A 114 -14.67 3.91 -7.34
CA VAL A 114 -15.90 4.03 -8.14
C VAL A 114 -17.00 4.65 -7.28
N ALA A 115 -17.57 5.76 -7.76
CA ALA A 115 -18.66 6.43 -7.07
C ALA A 115 -19.96 5.63 -7.25
N PRO A 116 -20.84 5.59 -6.23
CA PRO A 116 -22.20 5.09 -6.43
C PRO A 116 -22.94 5.96 -7.47
N PRO A 117 -24.03 5.44 -8.06
CA PRO A 117 -24.88 6.23 -8.93
C PRO A 117 -25.31 7.55 -8.27
N PRO A 118 -25.46 8.65 -9.04
CA PRO A 118 -25.85 9.94 -8.50
C PRO A 118 -27.25 9.88 -7.87
N GLY A 119 -27.47 10.74 -6.88
CA GLY A 119 -28.73 10.86 -6.16
C GLY A 119 -28.69 10.23 -4.76
N HIS A 120 -29.85 10.24 -4.10
CA HIS A 120 -29.99 9.66 -2.77
C HIS A 120 -30.49 8.22 -2.88
N GLY A 121 -29.63 7.26 -2.54
CA GLY A 121 -30.00 5.85 -2.39
C GLY A 121 -30.29 5.51 -0.94
N TRP A 122 -31.19 4.57 -0.72
CA TRP A 122 -31.35 3.91 0.58
C TRP A 122 -31.27 2.39 0.37
N GLY A 123 -30.80 1.67 1.38
CA GLY A 123 -30.75 0.22 1.39
C GLY A 123 -30.64 -0.28 2.83
N PRO A 124 -31.17 -1.47 3.14
CA PRO A 124 -31.11 -2.01 4.50
C PRO A 124 -29.69 -2.54 4.79
N ALA A 125 -29.20 -2.28 6.00
CA ALA A 125 -28.07 -3.01 6.57
C ALA A 125 -28.62 -4.14 7.45
N VAL A 126 -28.28 -5.39 7.13
CA VAL A 126 -28.80 -6.56 7.84
C VAL A 126 -27.67 -7.44 8.36
N GLN A 127 -27.87 -8.02 9.54
CA GLN A 127 -27.07 -9.13 10.01
C GLN A 127 -27.59 -10.39 9.32
N ILE A 128 -26.89 -10.90 8.30
CA ILE A 128 -27.31 -12.07 7.52
C ILE A 128 -27.73 -13.25 8.43
N PRO A 129 -27.03 -13.58 9.54
CA PRO A 129 -27.45 -14.66 10.44
C PRO A 129 -28.82 -14.46 11.14
N ALA A 130 -29.29 -13.23 11.26
CA ALA A 130 -30.59 -12.91 11.85
C ALA A 130 -31.76 -13.05 10.85
N LEU A 131 -31.46 -13.22 9.55
CA LEU A 131 -32.49 -13.42 8.53
C LEU A 131 -33.19 -14.77 8.73
N ARG A 132 -34.50 -14.78 8.52
CA ARG A 132 -35.35 -15.97 8.55
C ARG A 132 -36.07 -16.08 7.22
N GLY A 133 -35.96 -17.24 6.58
CA GLY A 133 -36.71 -17.58 5.38
C GLY A 133 -37.92 -18.46 5.71
N SER A 134 -38.84 -18.60 4.77
CA SER A 134 -39.94 -19.59 4.85
C SER A 134 -39.47 -21.02 4.60
N ARG A 135 -38.23 -21.19 4.13
CA ARG A 135 -37.61 -22.51 3.97
C ARG A 135 -37.10 -22.98 5.33
N PRO A 136 -37.59 -24.11 5.86
CA PRO A 136 -37.00 -24.69 7.06
C PRO A 136 -35.53 -25.04 6.78
N ALA A 137 -34.71 -24.91 7.83
CA ALA A 137 -33.28 -25.24 7.80
C ALA A 137 -33.05 -26.74 7.53
#